data_AF-A0A965U4P5-F1
#
_entry.id   AF-A0A965U4P5-F1
#
_cell.length_a   1.000
_cell.length_b   1.000
_cell.length_c   1.000
_cell.angle_alpha   90.00
_cell.angle_beta   90.00
_cell.angle_gamma   90.00
#
_symmetry.space_group_name_H-M   'P 1'
#
loop_
_entity.id
_entity.type
_entity.pdbx_description
1 polymer ?
#
loop_
_entity_poly.entity_id
_entity_poly.type
_entity_poly.pdbx_seq_one_letter_code
_entity_poly.pdbx_strand_id
1 'polypeptide(L)'
;QLLDGVVLSGGEPTLQRDLPEVLRRIRGMGYKTKLDTNGQRPGAVISLWEAGLLDYVALDMKALAADYPSVTGQDGSAAIKTAKALQWASAAYELRTTLYPGFTIAQLQELLAAFPPVPRWRLNYFRPPELFRPQDAPLLRRPALTPAAIAAAKSSLVCVQPNLLF
;
A
#
# COMPACT_ATOMS: atom_id res chain seq x y z
N GLN A 1 -14.57 -9.65 -24.36
CA GLN A 1 -14.87 -9.13 -23.01
C GLN A 1 -13.94 -7.95 -22.74
N LEU A 2 -14.40 -6.86 -22.12
CA LEU A 2 -13.61 -5.62 -21.91
C LEU A 2 -13.09 -5.47 -20.46
N LEU A 3 -13.58 -6.28 -19.52
CA LEU A 3 -13.24 -6.24 -18.09
C LEU A 3 -12.62 -7.57 -17.66
N ASP A 4 -11.38 -7.53 -17.15
CA ASP A 4 -10.63 -8.72 -16.73
C ASP A 4 -10.67 -8.98 -15.22
N GLY A 5 -11.10 -7.98 -14.44
CA GLY A 5 -11.15 -8.08 -12.99
C GLY A 5 -11.72 -6.86 -12.28
N VAL A 6 -11.94 -7.01 -10.98
CA VAL A 6 -12.50 -5.99 -10.09
C VAL A 6 -11.51 -5.70 -8.97
N VAL A 7 -11.31 -4.41 -8.68
CA VAL A 7 -10.49 -3.94 -7.55
C VAL A 7 -11.40 -3.51 -6.42
N LEU A 8 -11.23 -4.11 -5.24
CA LEU A 8 -11.91 -3.67 -4.02
C LEU A 8 -10.99 -2.70 -3.29
N SER A 9 -11.44 -1.45 -3.17
CA SER A 9 -10.69 -0.31 -2.65
C SER A 9 -11.65 0.67 -1.95
N GLY A 10 -11.30 1.95 -1.85
CA GLY A 10 -12.09 3.00 -1.22
C GLY A 10 -11.55 3.36 0.16
N GLY A 11 -12.34 3.12 1.22
CA GLY A 11 -11.85 3.16 2.60
C GLY A 11 -10.94 1.96 2.90
N GLU A 12 -11.17 1.27 4.01
CA GLU A 12 -10.54 -0.03 4.25
C GLU A 12 -11.54 -1.16 3.98
N PRO A 13 -11.42 -1.89 2.85
CA PRO A 13 -12.40 -2.92 2.49
C PRO A 13 -12.53 -4.01 3.55
N THR A 14 -11.44 -4.36 4.25
CA THR A 14 -11.47 -5.42 5.27
C THR A 14 -12.32 -5.06 6.49
N LEU A 15 -12.83 -3.83 6.62
CA LEU A 15 -13.82 -3.47 7.63
C LEU A 15 -15.23 -4.00 7.31
N GLN A 16 -15.51 -4.29 6.04
CA GLN A 16 -16.81 -4.77 5.59
C GLN A 16 -16.96 -6.27 5.85
N ARG A 17 -18.00 -6.66 6.59
CA ARG A 17 -18.21 -8.07 7.01
C ARG A 17 -18.62 -8.98 5.85
N ASP A 18 -19.28 -8.42 4.85
CA ASP A 18 -19.78 -9.09 3.66
C ASP A 18 -18.74 -9.17 2.52
N LEU A 19 -17.54 -8.60 2.70
CA LEU A 19 -16.46 -8.63 1.70
C LEU A 19 -16.18 -10.04 1.14
N PRO A 20 -16.12 -11.13 1.93
CA PRO A 20 -15.93 -12.47 1.38
C PRO A 20 -17.08 -12.93 0.47
N GLU A 21 -18.33 -12.56 0.76
CA GLU A 21 -19.48 -12.89 -0.07
C GLU A 21 -19.44 -12.13 -1.40
N VAL A 22 -19.16 -10.83 -1.34
CA VAL A 22 -18.99 -9.98 -2.53
C VAL A 22 -17.89 -10.55 -3.44
N LEU A 23 -16.74 -10.93 -2.86
CA LEU A 23 -15.66 -11.57 -3.59
C LEU A 23 -16.09 -12.86 -4.28
N ARG A 24 -16.78 -13.77 -3.58
CA ARG A 24 -17.29 -15.00 -4.18
C ARG A 24 -18.23 -14.73 -5.36
N ARG A 25 -19.10 -13.74 -5.24
CA ARG A 25 -20.02 -13.34 -6.33
C ARG A 25 -19.24 -12.83 -7.55
N ILE A 26 -18.25 -11.96 -7.34
CA ILE A 26 -17.41 -11.43 -8.42
C ILE A 26 -16.68 -12.56 -9.14
N ARG A 27 -16.08 -13.48 -8.39
CA ARG A 27 -15.38 -14.64 -8.97
C ARG A 27 -16.34 -15.60 -9.69
N GLY A 28 -17.55 -15.79 -9.15
CA GLY A 28 -18.60 -16.58 -9.80
C GLY A 28 -19.03 -16.02 -11.16
N MET A 29 -18.82 -14.72 -11.40
CA MET A 29 -19.01 -14.09 -12.71
C MET A 29 -17.80 -14.22 -13.66
N GLY A 30 -16.72 -14.89 -13.23
CA GLY A 30 -15.52 -15.12 -14.03
C GLY A 30 -14.47 -14.00 -13.98
N TYR A 31 -14.61 -13.03 -13.08
CA TYR A 31 -13.66 -11.92 -12.95
C TYR A 31 -12.53 -12.23 -11.97
N LYS A 32 -11.33 -11.73 -12.27
CA LYS A 32 -10.24 -11.63 -11.28
C LYS A 32 -10.58 -10.59 -10.22
N THR A 33 -9.93 -10.69 -9.08
CA THR A 33 -10.20 -9.93 -7.86
C THR A 33 -8.90 -9.42 -7.27
N LYS A 34 -8.82 -8.10 -7.06
CA LYS A 34 -7.70 -7.43 -6.39
C LYS A 34 -8.19 -6.74 -5.13
N LEU A 35 -7.43 -6.85 -4.04
CA LEU A 35 -7.66 -6.07 -2.82
C LEU A 35 -6.64 -4.94 -2.69
N ASP A 36 -7.12 -3.71 -2.55
CA ASP A 36 -6.34 -2.55 -2.12
C ASP A 36 -6.62 -2.31 -0.63
N THR A 37 -5.60 -2.39 0.23
CA THR A 37 -5.76 -2.33 1.70
C THR A 37 -4.65 -1.54 2.38
N ASN A 38 -4.94 -0.99 3.55
CA ASN A 38 -3.94 -0.43 4.45
C ASN A 38 -3.27 -1.49 5.34
N GLY A 39 -3.74 -2.74 5.31
CA GLY A 39 -3.15 -3.88 6.01
C GLY A 39 -3.31 -3.88 7.52
N GLN A 40 -4.18 -3.04 8.09
CA GLN A 40 -4.40 -3.00 9.54
C GLN A 40 -5.16 -4.24 10.08
N ARG A 41 -5.67 -5.11 9.20
CA ARG A 41 -6.34 -6.37 9.58
C ARG A 41 -5.65 -7.59 8.93
N PRO A 42 -4.46 -8.01 9.41
CA PRO A 42 -3.69 -9.10 8.80
C PRO A 42 -4.50 -10.39 8.63
N GLY A 43 -5.24 -10.79 9.67
CA GLY A 43 -6.06 -12.00 9.62
C GLY A 43 -7.12 -11.96 8.51
N ALA A 44 -7.76 -10.81 8.28
CA ALA A 44 -8.74 -10.67 7.22
C ALA A 44 -8.10 -10.80 5.83
N VAL A 45 -6.96 -10.13 5.61
CA VAL A 45 -6.24 -10.20 4.33
C VAL A 45 -5.81 -11.63 4.01
N ILE A 46 -5.21 -12.31 4.99
CA ILE A 46 -4.68 -13.67 4.79
C ILE A 46 -5.80 -14.69 4.62
N SER A 47 -6.87 -14.62 5.41
CA SER A 47 -8.01 -15.52 5.23
C SER A 47 -8.66 -15.37 3.86
N LEU A 48 -8.71 -14.15 3.29
CA LEU A 48 -9.22 -13.94 1.92
C LEU A 48 -8.27 -14.52 0.86
N TRP A 49 -6.96 -14.37 1.04
CA TRP A 49 -5.96 -14.96 0.15
C TRP A 49 -6.00 -16.49 0.18
N GLU A 50 -5.95 -17.10 1.35
CA GLU A 50 -5.97 -18.56 1.55
C GLU A 50 -7.28 -19.20 1.05
N ALA A 51 -8.39 -18.48 1.14
CA ALA A 51 -9.68 -18.93 0.58
C ALA A 51 -9.75 -18.84 -0.96
N GLY A 52 -8.67 -18.43 -1.64
CA GLY A 52 -8.64 -18.27 -3.10
C GLY A 52 -9.55 -17.17 -3.62
N LEU A 53 -9.90 -16.20 -2.77
CA LEU A 53 -10.81 -15.11 -3.09
C LEU A 53 -10.10 -13.91 -3.69
N LEU A 54 -8.78 -13.89 -3.72
CA LEU A 54 -7.96 -12.79 -4.23
C LEU A 54 -6.95 -13.35 -5.24
N ASP A 55 -6.78 -12.66 -6.36
CA ASP A 55 -5.69 -12.93 -7.30
C ASP A 55 -4.52 -11.95 -7.11
N TYR A 56 -4.75 -10.83 -6.42
CA TYR A 56 -3.72 -9.83 -6.16
C TYR A 56 -4.02 -8.96 -4.94
N VAL A 57 -2.97 -8.53 -4.24
CA VAL A 57 -3.07 -7.59 -3.11
C VAL A 57 -2.16 -6.38 -3.33
N ALA A 58 -2.70 -5.17 -3.24
CA ALA A 58 -1.90 -3.95 -3.10
C ALA A 58 -1.99 -3.44 -1.66
N LEU A 59 -0.86 -3.46 -0.97
CA LEU A 59 -0.77 -3.08 0.43
C LEU A 59 -0.09 -1.72 0.57
N ASP A 60 -0.77 -0.77 1.20
CA ASP A 60 -0.17 0.52 1.50
C ASP A 60 0.82 0.44 2.67
N MET A 61 2.09 0.72 2.39
CA MET A 61 3.13 0.95 3.37
C MET A 61 3.39 2.45 3.52
N LYS A 62 2.87 3.02 4.60
CA LYS A 62 2.79 4.48 4.78
C LYS A 62 4.01 5.10 5.44
N ALA A 63 4.70 4.35 6.31
CA ALA A 63 5.88 4.82 7.03
C ALA A 63 6.64 3.65 7.65
N LEU A 64 7.78 3.93 8.29
CA LEU A 64 8.39 3.04 9.26
C LEU A 64 7.51 2.90 10.51
N ALA A 65 7.70 1.83 11.27
CA ALA A 65 6.91 1.57 12.48
C ALA A 65 6.95 2.75 13.47
N ALA A 66 8.13 3.37 13.65
CA ALA A 66 8.31 4.51 14.55
C ALA A 66 7.55 5.77 14.11
N ASP A 67 7.43 5.99 12.80
CA ASP A 67 6.81 7.19 12.23
C ASP A 67 5.32 6.99 11.95
N TYR A 68 4.84 5.74 11.91
CA TYR A 68 3.47 5.38 11.54
C TYR A 68 2.38 6.14 12.34
N PRO A 69 2.49 6.28 13.68
CA PRO A 69 1.52 7.05 14.46
C PRO A 69 1.47 8.53 14.05
N SER A 70 2.62 9.13 13.72
CA SER A 70 2.69 10.53 13.29
C SER A 70 2.08 10.77 11.91
N VAL A 71 2.11 9.76 11.04
CA VAL A 71 1.63 9.83 9.66
C VAL A 71 0.15 9.45 9.56
N THR A 72 -0.30 8.47 10.35
CA THR A 72 -1.62 7.84 10.18
C THR A 72 -2.53 7.95 11.40
N GLY A 73 -2.00 8.39 12.55
CA GLY A 73 -2.68 8.32 13.84
C GLY A 73 -2.80 6.91 14.41
N GLN A 74 -2.19 5.90 13.78
CA GLN A 74 -2.28 4.49 14.17
C GLN A 74 -0.91 3.82 14.18
N ASP A 75 -0.80 2.74 14.95
CA ASP A 75 0.37 1.87 14.95
C ASP A 75 0.56 1.17 13.58
N GLY A 76 1.82 0.99 13.17
CA GLY A 76 2.19 0.38 11.89
C GLY A 76 2.40 -1.13 11.94
N SER A 77 2.40 -1.73 13.13
CA SER A 77 2.83 -3.13 13.29
C SER A 77 1.92 -4.11 12.55
N ALA A 78 0.61 -3.82 12.46
CA ALA A 78 -0.32 -4.66 11.72
C ALA A 78 -0.09 -4.61 10.20
N ALA A 79 0.13 -3.44 9.61
CA ALA A 79 0.48 -3.33 8.19
C ALA A 79 1.77 -4.10 7.86
N ILE A 80 2.79 -3.99 8.73
CA ILE A 80 4.05 -4.74 8.58
C ILE A 80 3.81 -6.25 8.72
N LYS A 81 2.97 -6.69 9.67
CA LYS A 81 2.58 -8.10 9.81
C LYS A 81 1.87 -8.60 8.55
N THR A 82 0.99 -7.80 7.96
CA THR A 82 0.31 -8.13 6.69
C THR A 82 1.33 -8.30 5.56
N ALA A 83 2.28 -7.39 5.41
CA ALA A 83 3.34 -7.51 4.40
C ALA A 83 4.14 -8.82 4.54
N LYS A 84 4.56 -9.14 5.77
CA LYS A 84 5.29 -10.38 6.07
C LYS A 84 4.46 -11.63 5.79
N ALA A 85 3.18 -11.61 6.17
CA ALA A 85 2.29 -12.74 5.96
C ALA A 85 1.99 -12.97 4.47
N LEU A 86 1.81 -11.91 3.67
CA LEU A 86 1.69 -12.01 2.21
C LEU A 86 2.95 -12.60 1.58
N GLN A 87 4.13 -12.20 2.05
CA GLN A 87 5.40 -12.76 1.59
C GLN A 87 5.49 -14.27 1.92
N TRP A 88 5.18 -14.66 3.16
CA TRP A 88 5.23 -16.07 3.58
C TRP A 88 4.21 -16.94 2.85
N ALA A 89 3.02 -16.41 2.59
CA ALA A 89 1.99 -17.09 1.81
C ALA A 89 2.30 -17.16 0.30
N SER A 90 3.47 -16.65 -0.13
CA SER A 90 3.85 -16.52 -1.55
C SER A 90 2.76 -15.83 -2.38
N ALA A 91 2.12 -14.82 -1.80
CA ALA A 91 1.03 -14.13 -2.43
C ALA A 91 1.49 -13.33 -3.66
N ALA A 92 0.59 -13.12 -4.62
CA ALA A 92 0.80 -12.10 -5.64
C ALA A 92 0.45 -10.73 -5.03
N TYR A 93 1.45 -9.91 -4.75
CA TYR A 93 1.23 -8.60 -4.11
C TYR A 93 2.19 -7.50 -4.60
N GLU A 94 1.82 -6.26 -4.32
CA GLU A 94 2.70 -5.09 -4.35
C GLU A 94 2.63 -4.33 -3.03
N LEU A 95 3.73 -3.70 -2.65
CA LEU A 95 3.72 -2.65 -1.64
C LEU A 95 3.57 -1.30 -2.33
N ARG A 96 2.85 -0.37 -1.69
CA ARG A 96 2.66 0.99 -2.21
C ARG A 96 2.99 2.03 -1.17
N THR A 97 3.68 3.08 -1.56
CA THR A 97 4.00 4.18 -0.67
C THR A 97 3.65 5.50 -1.31
N THR A 98 2.79 6.27 -0.64
CA THR A 98 2.45 7.63 -1.06
C THR A 98 3.50 8.60 -0.54
N LEU A 99 4.07 9.40 -1.43
CA LEU A 99 5.10 10.40 -1.14
C LEU A 99 4.49 11.67 -0.53
N TYR A 100 3.99 11.55 0.70
CA TYR A 100 3.23 12.61 1.38
C TYR A 100 4.09 13.86 1.70
N PRO A 101 3.47 15.04 1.90
CA PRO A 101 4.18 16.26 2.25
C PRO A 101 5.02 16.13 3.52
N GLY A 102 6.31 16.44 3.41
CA GLY A 102 7.30 16.29 4.48
C GLY A 102 8.00 14.93 4.51
N PHE A 103 7.65 13.98 3.64
CA PHE A 103 8.37 12.72 3.53
C PHE A 103 9.69 12.92 2.77
N THR A 104 10.82 12.57 3.38
CA THR A 104 12.15 12.82 2.82
C THR A 104 12.70 11.62 2.04
N ILE A 105 13.70 11.86 1.17
CA ILE A 105 14.42 10.77 0.50
C ILE A 105 15.06 9.81 1.50
N ALA A 106 15.64 10.34 2.59
CA ALA A 106 16.26 9.51 3.62
C ALA A 106 15.25 8.56 4.27
N GLN A 107 14.10 9.07 4.71
CA GLN A 107 13.05 8.23 5.30
C GLN A 107 12.48 7.22 4.28
N LEU A 108 12.37 7.60 3.00
CA LEU A 108 11.98 6.66 1.94
C LEU A 108 13.01 5.54 1.79
N GLN A 109 14.31 5.86 1.75
CA GLN A 109 15.38 4.86 1.67
C GLN A 109 15.35 3.92 2.86
N GLU A 110 15.19 4.44 4.08
CA GLU A 110 15.07 3.63 5.29
C GLU A 110 13.83 2.72 5.26
N LEU A 111 12.68 3.25 4.82
CA LEU A 111 11.46 2.45 4.64
C LEU A 111 11.67 1.30 3.65
N LEU A 112 12.26 1.58 2.49
CA LEU A 112 12.51 0.58 1.47
C LEU A 112 13.52 -0.50 1.95
N ALA A 113 14.55 -0.08 2.69
CA ALA A 113 15.57 -0.95 3.24
C ALA A 113 15.09 -1.80 4.44
N ALA A 114 13.99 -1.40 5.09
CA ALA A 114 13.41 -2.16 6.21
C ALA A 114 12.72 -3.47 5.78
N PHE A 115 12.56 -3.69 4.47
CA PHE A 115 11.99 -4.90 3.91
C PHE A 115 13.01 -5.59 3.00
N PRO A 116 12.99 -6.94 2.90
CA PRO A 116 13.70 -7.61 1.82
C PRO A 116 13.15 -7.15 0.45
N PRO A 117 13.89 -7.39 -0.65
CA PRO A 117 13.37 -7.13 -1.99
C PRO A 117 12.00 -7.75 -2.21
N VAL A 118 11.00 -6.93 -2.50
CA VAL A 118 9.62 -7.39 -2.78
C VAL A 118 9.39 -7.54 -4.28
N PRO A 119 8.38 -8.32 -4.73
CA PRO A 119 8.11 -8.50 -6.15
C PRO A 119 7.82 -7.20 -6.90
N ARG A 120 7.19 -6.24 -6.20
CA ARG A 120 6.84 -4.93 -6.74
C ARG A 120 6.65 -3.94 -5.60
N TRP A 121 7.31 -2.78 -5.71
CA TRP A 121 7.05 -1.63 -4.84
C TRP A 121 6.68 -0.44 -5.70
N ARG A 122 5.51 0.15 -5.50
CA ARG A 122 5.05 1.33 -6.26
C ARG A 122 5.12 2.59 -5.41
N LEU A 123 5.75 3.63 -5.93
CA LEU A 123 5.63 4.98 -5.38
C LEU A 123 4.43 5.69 -5.99
N ASN A 124 3.66 6.38 -5.15
CA ASN A 124 2.55 7.22 -5.57
C ASN A 124 2.88 8.66 -5.22
N TYR A 125 2.90 9.56 -6.20
CA TYR A 125 3.04 10.99 -5.91
C TYR A 125 1.80 11.51 -5.21
N PHE A 126 2.03 12.28 -4.15
CA PHE A 126 0.96 12.92 -3.41
C PHE A 126 0.18 13.88 -4.32
N ARG A 127 -1.14 13.78 -4.27
CA ARG A 127 -2.06 14.72 -4.92
C ARG A 127 -2.84 15.43 -3.81
N PRO A 128 -2.69 16.76 -3.67
CA PRO A 128 -3.45 17.51 -2.69
C PRO A 128 -4.96 17.29 -2.90
N PRO A 129 -5.71 16.93 -1.85
CA PRO A 129 -7.16 16.83 -1.97
C PRO A 129 -7.76 18.24 -2.06
N GLU A 130 -8.87 18.37 -2.80
CA GLU A 130 -9.64 19.63 -2.87
C GLU A 130 -10.24 20.00 -1.51
N LEU A 131 -10.62 19.00 -0.72
CA LEU A 131 -11.22 19.14 0.60
C LEU A 131 -10.33 18.46 1.66
N PHE A 132 -9.95 19.21 2.69
CA PHE A 132 -9.19 18.71 3.82
C PHE A 132 -9.60 19.43 5.11
N ARG A 133 -9.27 18.85 6.27
CA ARG A 133 -9.60 19.46 7.55
C ARG A 133 -8.71 20.68 7.76
N PRO A 134 -9.20 21.82 8.24
CA PRO A 134 -8.38 23.03 8.40
C PRO A 134 -7.08 22.80 9.20
N GLN A 135 -7.12 21.92 10.20
CA GLN A 135 -5.96 21.53 11.01
C GLN A 135 -4.83 20.84 10.23
N ASP A 136 -5.12 20.25 9.07
CA ASP A 136 -4.15 19.55 8.22
C ASP A 136 -3.42 20.52 7.26
N ALA A 137 -3.87 21.78 7.16
CA ALA A 137 -3.28 22.79 6.28
C ALA A 137 -1.76 22.97 6.46
N PRO A 138 -1.20 23.01 7.69
CA PRO A 138 0.24 23.14 7.87
C PRO A 138 1.02 21.95 7.30
N LEU A 139 0.45 20.73 7.38
CA LEU A 139 1.06 19.52 6.85
C LEU A 139 1.06 19.55 5.31
N LEU A 140 -0.05 19.96 4.70
CA LEU A 140 -0.19 20.05 3.25
C LEU A 140 0.70 21.11 2.59
N ARG A 141 1.18 22.10 3.35
CA ARG A 141 2.14 23.11 2.87
C ARG A 141 3.59 22.64 2.86
N ARG A 142 3.90 21.49 3.45
CA ARG A 142 5.25 20.93 3.43
C ARG A 142 5.63 20.51 2.00
N PRO A 143 6.93 20.53 1.64
CA PRO A 143 7.35 20.03 0.34
C PRO A 143 7.07 18.53 0.21
N ALA A 144 6.59 18.10 -0.95
CA ALA A 144 6.47 16.69 -1.32
C ALA A 144 7.56 16.31 -2.32
N LEU A 145 7.96 15.03 -2.33
CA LEU A 145 8.95 14.54 -3.28
C LEU A 145 8.39 14.57 -4.70
N THR A 146 9.17 15.12 -5.63
CA THR A 146 8.80 15.27 -7.04
C THR A 146 9.42 14.15 -7.89
N PRO A 147 8.91 13.92 -9.12
CA PRO A 147 9.55 12.99 -10.04
C PRO A 147 11.03 13.27 -10.28
N ALA A 148 11.43 14.56 -10.35
CA ALA A 148 12.82 14.96 -10.50
C ALA A 148 13.69 14.57 -9.29
N ALA A 149 13.17 14.78 -8.07
CA ALA A 149 13.88 14.39 -6.84
C ALA A 149 14.06 12.86 -6.76
N ILE A 150 13.02 12.11 -7.11
CA ILE A 150 13.07 10.64 -7.17
C ILE A 150 14.03 10.15 -8.26
N ALA A 151 14.04 10.77 -9.43
CA ALA A 151 14.98 10.45 -10.50
C ALA A 151 16.43 10.67 -10.08
N ALA A 152 16.73 11.76 -9.37
CA ALA A 152 18.07 12.05 -8.85
C ALA A 152 18.54 11.01 -7.82
N ALA A 153 17.63 10.46 -7.01
CA ALA A 153 17.91 9.43 -6.01
C ALA A 153 17.75 7.99 -6.53
N LYS A 154 17.41 7.80 -7.82
CA LYS A 154 17.00 6.50 -8.36
C LYS A 154 18.00 5.38 -8.05
N SER A 155 19.29 5.61 -8.28
CA SER A 155 20.33 4.59 -8.10
C SER A 155 20.40 4.04 -6.68
N SER A 156 20.27 4.89 -5.66
CA SER A 156 20.30 4.46 -4.27
C SER A 156 18.99 3.77 -3.86
N LEU A 157 17.85 4.19 -4.40
CA LEU A 157 16.55 3.58 -4.13
C LEU A 157 16.44 2.18 -4.75
N VAL A 158 16.86 1.99 -6.00
CA VAL A 158 16.83 0.67 -6.67
C VAL A 158 17.88 -0.29 -6.13
N CYS A 159 18.95 0.22 -5.51
CA CYS A 159 19.94 -0.61 -4.84
C CYS A 159 19.33 -1.42 -3.68
N VAL A 160 18.39 -0.82 -2.93
CA VAL A 160 17.70 -1.49 -1.82
C VAL A 160 16.42 -2.21 -2.24
N GLN A 161 15.70 -1.69 -3.25
CA GLN A 161 14.48 -2.29 -3.79
C GLN A 161 14.55 -2.31 -5.33
N PRO A 162 15.08 -3.40 -5.93
CA PRO A 162 15.33 -3.45 -7.38
C PRO A 162 14.04 -3.43 -8.23
N ASN A 163 12.91 -3.84 -7.66
CA ASN A 163 11.59 -3.87 -8.31
C ASN A 163 10.74 -2.62 -7.99
N LEU A 164 11.41 -1.49 -7.70
CA LEU A 164 10.77 -0.22 -7.42
C LEU A 164 10.24 0.42 -8.71
N LEU A 165 9.00 0.89 -8.65
CA LEU A 165 8.29 1.55 -9.73
C LEU A 165 7.97 2.98 -9.32
N PHE A 166 8.46 3.91 -10.16
CA PHE A 166 8.32 5.35 -9.99
C PHE A 166 7.07 5.90 -10.70
#